data_AF-A0A6P4I437-F1
#
_entry.id   AF-A0A6P4I437-F1
#
_cell.length_a   1.000
_cell.length_b   1.000
_cell.length_c   1.000
_cell.angle_alpha   90.00
_cell.angle_beta   90.00
_cell.angle_gamma   90.00
#
_symmetry.space_group_name_H-M   'P 1'
#
loop_
_entity.id
_entity.type
_entity.pdbx_description
1 polymer ?
#
loop_
_entity_poly.entity_id
_entity_poly.type
_entity_poly.pdbx_seq_one_letter_code
_entity_poly.pdbx_strand_id
1 'polypeptide(L)'
;MRLITSLLICLGLSLGSAVNLLIPRHNCGDYFTYSTEEGGRRGYIGIFTAPKTGVYHITWAAAFVCHGNRNLHMESMMPYPSREGAARNIYNGQRAQAFVRFVNITTELPKLVHLEVNGETLCQNSGYDSPSTRATVRFNMNIFVIREKKPCAQNATAIST
;
A
#
# COMPACT_ATOMS: atom_id res chain seq x y z
N MET A 1 -34.69 -43.57 -19.93
CA MET A 1 -33.61 -42.83 -20.62
C MET A 1 -33.72 -41.29 -20.53
N ARG A 2 -34.41 -40.71 -19.53
CA ARG A 2 -34.54 -39.25 -19.37
C ARG A 2 -34.04 -38.69 -18.02
N LEU A 3 -33.71 -39.56 -17.06
CA LEU A 3 -33.20 -39.16 -15.73
C LEU A 3 -31.66 -39.10 -15.66
N ILE A 4 -30.96 -39.81 -16.54
CA ILE A 4 -29.48 -39.90 -16.52
C ILE A 4 -28.85 -38.64 -17.14
N THR A 5 -29.52 -38.00 -18.11
CA THR A 5 -29.06 -36.77 -18.76
C THR A 5 -29.16 -35.53 -17.87
N SER A 6 -30.08 -35.51 -16.89
CA SER A 6 -30.24 -34.35 -16.00
C SER A 6 -29.22 -34.29 -14.87
N LEU A 7 -28.70 -35.46 -14.44
CA LEU A 7 -27.67 -35.53 -13.39
C LEU A 7 -26.28 -35.06 -13.89
N LEU A 8 -26.01 -35.23 -15.20
CA LEU A 8 -24.76 -34.80 -15.84
C LEU A 8 -24.67 -33.28 -16.04
N ILE A 9 -25.79 -32.57 -16.13
CA ILE A 9 -25.82 -31.10 -16.34
C ILE A 9 -25.56 -30.35 -15.02
N CYS A 10 -25.94 -30.91 -13.87
CA CYS A 10 -25.65 -30.29 -12.56
C CYS A 10 -24.21 -30.51 -12.09
N LEU A 11 -23.50 -31.52 -12.59
CA LEU A 11 -22.12 -31.82 -12.21
C LEU A 11 -21.07 -30.98 -12.97
N GLY A 12 -21.46 -30.29 -14.05
CA GLY A 12 -20.54 -29.52 -14.90
C GLY A 12 -20.31 -28.05 -14.49
N LEU A 13 -20.94 -27.57 -13.41
CA LEU A 13 -21.09 -26.13 -13.12
C LEU A 13 -20.18 -25.58 -12.00
N SER A 14 -19.17 -26.31 -11.54
CA SER A 14 -18.34 -25.85 -10.41
C SER A 14 -16.82 -26.03 -10.57
N LEU A 15 -16.28 -26.03 -11.79
CA LEU A 15 -14.85 -25.81 -12.00
C LEU A 15 -14.54 -24.32 -12.27
N GLY A 16 -15.00 -23.45 -11.36
CA GLY A 16 -14.43 -22.12 -11.24
C GLY A 16 -13.12 -22.24 -10.47
N SER A 17 -12.00 -22.38 -11.15
CA SER A 17 -10.68 -22.33 -10.49
C SER A 17 -10.50 -20.95 -9.86
N ALA A 18 -10.75 -20.84 -8.55
CA ALA A 18 -10.37 -19.67 -7.80
C ALA A 18 -8.84 -19.60 -7.77
N VAL A 19 -8.25 -18.70 -8.56
CA VAL A 19 -6.82 -18.41 -8.47
C VAL A 19 -6.60 -17.68 -7.16
N ASN A 20 -6.16 -18.39 -6.13
CA ASN A 20 -5.79 -17.78 -4.86
C ASN A 20 -4.48 -17.02 -5.04
N LEU A 21 -4.54 -15.69 -4.91
CA LEU A 21 -3.34 -14.87 -4.85
C LEU A 21 -2.59 -15.15 -3.54
N LEU A 22 -1.32 -15.51 -3.63
CA LEU A 22 -0.46 -15.70 -2.48
C LEU A 22 0.04 -14.35 -1.92
N ILE A 23 -0.20 -14.11 -0.64
CA ILE A 23 0.32 -12.95 0.10
C ILE A 23 1.51 -13.42 0.97
N PRO A 24 2.75 -13.02 0.66
CA PRO A 24 3.91 -13.51 1.39
C PRO A 24 4.01 -12.87 2.77
N ARG A 25 4.59 -13.61 3.73
CA ARG A 25 4.94 -13.07 5.05
C ARG A 25 6.09 -12.07 4.89
N HIS A 26 5.92 -10.89 5.46
CA HIS A 26 6.90 -9.80 5.39
C HIS A 26 7.48 -9.40 6.77
N ASN A 27 7.00 -9.97 7.87
CA ASN A 27 7.48 -9.73 9.24
C ASN A 27 7.75 -8.24 9.58
N CYS A 28 6.89 -7.34 9.09
CA CYS A 28 7.08 -5.90 9.18
C CYS A 28 5.71 -5.22 9.45
N GLY A 29 4.89 -5.85 10.30
CA GLY A 29 3.47 -5.51 10.48
C GLY A 29 3.19 -4.08 10.96
N ASP A 30 4.11 -3.49 11.73
CA ASP A 30 3.93 -2.13 12.28
C ASP A 30 4.16 -1.02 11.25
N TYR A 31 4.83 -1.36 10.14
CA TYR A 31 5.36 -0.42 9.16
C TYR A 31 4.96 -0.74 7.71
N PHE A 32 4.44 -1.93 7.44
CA PHE A 32 4.06 -2.34 6.11
C PHE A 32 2.81 -3.24 6.12
N THR A 33 1.91 -3.00 5.17
CA THR A 33 0.77 -3.87 4.92
C THR A 33 0.42 -3.92 3.44
N TYR A 34 -0.16 -5.03 2.99
CA TYR A 34 -0.75 -5.15 1.65
C TYR A 34 -2.21 -4.69 1.68
N SER A 35 -2.66 -4.07 0.60
CA SER A 35 -4.06 -3.69 0.42
C SER A 35 -4.46 -3.76 -1.05
N THR A 36 -5.76 -3.65 -1.30
CA THR A 36 -6.33 -3.50 -2.64
C THR A 36 -6.71 -2.04 -2.86
N GLU A 37 -6.53 -1.52 -4.06
CA GLU A 37 -7.06 -0.21 -4.39
C GLU A 37 -8.60 -0.22 -4.47
N GLU A 38 -9.26 0.86 -4.04
CA GLU A 38 -10.71 1.02 -4.14
C GLU A 38 -11.21 0.75 -5.56
N GLY A 39 -12.29 -0.04 -5.65
CA GLY A 39 -12.88 -0.49 -6.90
C GLY A 39 -12.34 -1.81 -7.45
N GLY A 40 -11.37 -2.46 -6.78
CA GLY A 40 -10.93 -3.85 -7.03
C GLY A 40 -10.28 -4.13 -8.39
N ARG A 41 -10.39 -3.20 -9.34
CA ARG A 41 -9.97 -3.32 -10.73
C ARG A 41 -8.57 -2.78 -11.01
N ARG A 42 -7.94 -2.10 -10.05
CA ARG A 42 -6.66 -1.40 -10.23
C ARG A 42 -5.45 -2.07 -9.54
N GLY A 43 -5.65 -3.28 -9.01
CA GLY A 43 -4.56 -4.10 -8.49
C GLY A 43 -4.26 -3.91 -7.01
N TYR A 44 -3.06 -4.33 -6.64
CA TYR A 44 -2.61 -4.43 -5.25
C TYR A 44 -1.59 -3.35 -4.93
N ILE A 45 -1.61 -2.88 -3.68
CA ILE A 45 -0.69 -1.88 -3.18
C ILE A 45 0.02 -2.38 -1.93
N GLY A 46 1.23 -1.88 -1.71
CA GLY A 46 1.93 -1.96 -0.44
C GLY A 46 1.88 -0.60 0.23
N ILE A 47 1.37 -0.53 1.45
CA ILE A 47 1.26 0.70 2.24
C ILE A 47 2.35 0.68 3.31
N PHE A 48 3.16 1.73 3.34
CA PHE A 48 4.22 1.96 4.30
C PHE A 48 3.78 2.97 5.35
N THR A 49 4.16 2.77 6.61
CA THR A 49 3.86 3.67 7.71
C THR A 49 5.13 4.08 8.43
N ALA A 50 5.30 5.38 8.66
CA ALA A 50 6.51 5.92 9.28
C ALA A 50 6.61 5.44 10.75
N PRO A 51 7.82 5.37 11.34
CA PRO A 51 7.97 4.93 12.72
C PRO A 51 7.55 6.00 13.73
N LYS A 52 7.57 7.29 13.34
CA LYS A 52 7.29 8.43 14.21
C LYS A 52 6.22 9.35 13.59
N THR A 53 5.48 10.05 14.44
CA THR A 53 4.54 11.11 14.04
C THR A 53 5.28 12.46 13.89
N GLY A 54 4.62 13.45 13.28
CA GLY A 54 5.16 14.82 13.21
C GLY A 54 6.38 15.01 12.30
N VAL A 55 6.72 14.03 11.46
CA VAL A 55 7.82 14.11 10.49
C VAL A 55 7.27 14.53 9.13
N TYR A 56 7.76 15.67 8.61
CA TYR A 56 7.27 16.26 7.35
C TYR A 56 8.16 15.95 6.15
N HIS A 57 9.43 15.62 6.39
CA HIS A 57 10.38 15.18 5.38
C HIS A 57 10.79 13.74 5.65
N ILE A 58 10.45 12.83 4.74
CA ILE A 58 10.67 11.40 4.92
C ILE A 58 11.31 10.81 3.67
N THR A 59 12.44 10.14 3.83
CA THR A 59 13.04 9.32 2.78
C THR A 59 12.64 7.87 2.98
N TRP A 60 12.07 7.27 1.95
CA TRP A 60 11.63 5.88 1.93
C TRP A 60 12.54 5.08 1.01
N ALA A 61 12.95 3.90 1.45
CA ALA A 61 13.56 2.90 0.59
C ALA A 61 12.98 1.52 0.92
N ALA A 62 12.48 0.82 -0.09
CA ALA A 62 11.95 -0.53 0.07
C ALA A 62 12.50 -1.45 -1.02
N ALA A 63 12.81 -2.69 -0.65
CA ALA A 63 13.18 -3.72 -1.61
C ALA A 63 12.23 -4.91 -1.52
N PHE A 64 11.87 -5.42 -2.69
CA PHE A 64 10.96 -6.53 -2.88
C PHE A 64 11.62 -7.65 -3.68
N VAL A 65 11.21 -8.88 -3.41
CA VAL A 65 11.68 -10.08 -4.11
C VAL A 65 10.50 -10.94 -4.57
N CYS A 66 10.60 -11.48 -5.78
CA CYS A 66 9.67 -12.48 -6.33
C CYS A 66 10.43 -13.75 -6.71
N HIS A 67 9.74 -14.90 -6.67
CA HIS A 67 10.26 -16.16 -7.18
C HIS A 67 10.50 -16.11 -8.69
N GLY A 68 11.59 -16.72 -9.13
CA GLY A 68 11.94 -16.88 -10.53
C GLY A 68 12.41 -15.61 -11.21
N ASN A 69 12.59 -15.72 -12.53
CA ASN A 69 12.90 -14.61 -13.41
C ASN A 69 11.58 -14.01 -13.90
N ARG A 70 11.01 -13.08 -13.11
CA ARG A 70 9.73 -12.43 -13.39
C ARG A 70 9.95 -10.96 -13.65
N ASN A 71 9.15 -10.37 -14.54
CA ASN A 71 9.11 -8.92 -14.72
C ASN A 71 8.38 -8.30 -13.51
N LEU A 72 9.12 -8.05 -12.44
CA LEU A 72 8.61 -7.33 -11.28
C LEU A 72 8.49 -5.84 -11.62
N HIS A 73 7.27 -5.40 -11.90
CA HIS A 73 6.97 -4.00 -12.17
C HIS A 73 6.22 -3.37 -11.00
N MET A 74 6.74 -2.24 -10.54
CA MET A 74 6.15 -1.41 -9.50
C MET A 74 6.08 0.02 -10.01
N GLU A 75 4.97 0.70 -9.76
CA GLU A 75 4.89 2.14 -10.00
C GLU A 75 5.76 2.90 -8.99
N SER A 76 5.99 4.18 -9.26
CA SER A 76 6.62 5.07 -8.29
C SER A 76 5.83 5.11 -6.98
N MET A 77 6.55 5.13 -5.86
CA MET A 77 5.92 5.30 -4.55
C MET A 77 5.36 6.72 -4.41
N MET A 78 4.19 6.83 -3.77
CA MET A 78 3.43 8.08 -3.63
C MET A 78 2.89 8.25 -2.20
N PRO A 79 2.53 9.47 -1.78
CA PRO A 79 1.83 9.69 -0.50
C PRO A 79 0.50 8.96 -0.42
N TYR A 80 0.19 8.37 0.74
CA TYR A 80 -1.07 7.67 0.99
C TYR A 80 -1.96 8.45 1.99
N PRO A 81 -3.29 8.54 1.77
CA PRO A 81 -4.04 8.05 0.60
C PRO A 81 -3.93 8.95 -0.63
N SER A 82 -3.55 10.22 -0.41
CA SER A 82 -3.17 11.18 -1.45
C SER A 82 -2.17 12.16 -0.83
N ARG A 83 -1.65 13.11 -1.60
CA ARG A 83 -0.77 14.15 -1.05
C ARG A 83 -1.47 14.99 0.02
N GLU A 84 -2.69 15.41 -0.25
CA GLU A 84 -3.53 16.23 0.63
C GLU A 84 -4.02 15.41 1.83
N GLY A 85 -4.41 14.15 1.59
CA GLY A 85 -4.81 13.22 2.65
C GLY A 85 -3.66 12.94 3.62
N ALA A 86 -2.46 12.68 3.10
CA ALA A 86 -1.27 12.49 3.92
C ALA A 86 -0.94 13.76 4.73
N ALA A 87 -1.04 14.95 4.13
CA ALA A 87 -0.84 16.21 4.84
C ALA A 87 -1.83 16.40 5.99
N ARG A 88 -3.10 16.11 5.75
CA ARG A 88 -4.16 16.16 6.77
C ARG A 88 -3.91 15.15 7.90
N ASN A 89 -3.52 13.93 7.56
CA ASN A 89 -3.23 12.88 8.54
C ASN A 89 -2.07 13.29 9.46
N ILE A 90 -0.98 13.80 8.91
CA ILE A 90 0.16 14.29 9.70
C ILE A 90 -0.25 15.48 10.57
N TYR A 91 -1.02 16.43 10.03
CA TYR A 91 -1.53 17.56 10.80
C TYR A 91 -2.38 17.10 12.00
N ASN A 92 -3.16 16.03 11.82
CA ASN A 92 -3.96 15.41 12.88
C ASN A 92 -3.15 14.51 13.83
N GLY A 93 -1.81 14.54 13.76
CA GLY A 93 -0.93 13.78 14.64
C GLY A 93 -0.76 12.31 14.25
N GLN A 94 -1.21 11.89 13.07
CA GLN A 94 -1.01 10.53 12.59
C GLN A 94 0.39 10.33 11.97
N ARG A 95 0.81 9.07 11.86
CA ARG A 95 2.07 8.70 11.19
C ARG A 95 1.91 8.91 9.68
N ALA A 96 2.94 9.46 9.04
CA ALA A 96 2.95 9.61 7.60
C ALA A 96 2.90 8.24 6.92
N GLN A 97 2.23 8.19 5.77
CA GLN A 97 2.11 6.97 4.99
C GLN A 97 2.43 7.22 3.51
N ALA A 98 3.00 6.22 2.89
CA ALA A 98 3.25 6.16 1.46
C ALA A 98 2.76 4.82 0.93
N PHE A 99 2.56 4.71 -0.38
CA PHE A 99 2.20 3.44 -1.00
C PHE A 99 2.90 3.24 -2.34
N VAL A 100 3.04 1.99 -2.73
CA VAL A 100 3.53 1.57 -4.05
C VAL A 100 2.47 0.68 -4.70
N ARG A 101 2.28 0.81 -6.02
CA ARG A 101 1.40 -0.12 -6.77
C ARG A 101 2.21 -1.26 -7.36
N PHE A 102 1.67 -2.47 -7.22
CA PHE A 102 2.19 -3.66 -7.89
C PHE A 102 1.39 -3.90 -9.17
N VAL A 103 2.09 -3.93 -10.30
CA VAL A 103 1.47 -4.06 -11.63
C VAL A 103 1.67 -5.48 -12.14
N ASN A 104 0.66 -6.01 -12.84
CA ASN A 104 0.68 -7.35 -13.46
C ASN A 104 0.93 -8.50 -12.46
N ILE A 105 0.39 -8.38 -11.24
CA ILE A 105 0.43 -9.45 -10.25
C ILE A 105 -0.70 -10.46 -10.51
N THR A 106 -0.32 -11.72 -10.70
CA THR A 106 -1.26 -12.81 -11.04
C THR A 106 -1.32 -13.93 -10.01
N THR A 107 -0.19 -14.28 -9.39
CA THR A 107 -0.07 -15.49 -8.55
C THR A 107 0.44 -15.23 -7.15
N GLU A 108 1.33 -14.25 -6.98
CA GLU A 108 1.94 -13.93 -5.69
C GLU A 108 2.36 -12.46 -5.65
N LEU A 109 2.11 -11.78 -4.52
CA LEU A 109 2.60 -10.43 -4.30
C LEU A 109 4.12 -10.40 -4.07
N PRO A 110 4.82 -9.32 -4.44
CA PRO A 110 6.25 -9.21 -4.17
C PRO A 110 6.51 -9.18 -2.66
N LYS A 111 7.41 -10.05 -2.17
CA LYS A 111 7.76 -10.13 -0.75
C LYS A 111 8.65 -8.96 -0.37
N LEU A 112 8.25 -8.19 0.65
CA LEU A 112 9.10 -7.15 1.22
C LEU A 112 10.29 -7.80 1.96
N VAL A 113 11.51 -7.47 1.52
CA VAL A 113 12.75 -7.97 2.13
C VAL A 113 13.56 -6.91 2.85
N HIS A 114 13.26 -5.63 2.60
CA HIS A 114 13.94 -4.52 3.24
C HIS A 114 13.04 -3.29 3.25
N LEU A 115 12.96 -2.60 4.39
CA LEU A 115 12.36 -1.29 4.53
C LEU A 115 13.28 -0.40 5.37
N GLU A 116 13.62 0.75 4.82
CA GLU A 116 14.37 1.81 5.47
C GLU A 116 13.60 3.12 5.37
N VAL A 117 13.58 3.86 6.48
CA VAL A 117 12.92 5.16 6.59
C VAL A 117 13.89 6.14 7.23
N ASN A 118 14.20 7.25 6.56
CA ASN A 118 15.16 8.26 7.05
C ASN A 118 16.55 7.67 7.42
N GLY A 119 17.01 6.65 6.70
CA GLY A 119 18.27 5.96 6.98
C GLY A 119 18.18 4.91 8.10
N GLU A 120 17.03 4.76 8.76
CA GLU A 120 16.79 3.74 9.78
C GLU A 120 16.17 2.49 9.14
N THR A 121 16.86 1.35 9.21
CA THR A 121 16.30 0.07 8.77
C THR A 121 15.24 -0.40 9.75
N LEU A 122 13.98 -0.47 9.31
CA LEU A 122 12.85 -0.91 10.13
C LEU A 122 12.64 -2.42 10.06
N CYS A 123 12.90 -3.02 8.90
CA CYS A 123 12.84 -4.47 8.75
C CYS A 123 13.76 -4.98 7.65
N GLN A 124 14.28 -6.19 7.86
CA GLN A 124 15.15 -6.92 6.96
C GLN A 124 14.73 -8.39 7.00
N ASN A 125 14.43 -8.98 5.84
CA ASN A 125 14.07 -10.38 5.71
C ASN A 125 14.93 -11.09 4.68
N SER A 126 15.02 -12.41 4.79
CA SER A 126 15.50 -13.24 3.69
C SER A 126 14.55 -13.17 2.50
N GLY A 127 15.12 -13.15 1.29
CA GLY A 127 14.36 -13.27 0.04
C GLY A 127 13.92 -14.70 -0.23
N TYR A 128 13.97 -15.06 -1.50
CA TYR A 128 13.79 -16.42 -1.98
C TYR A 128 15.11 -16.96 -2.49
N ASP A 129 15.24 -18.29 -2.52
CA ASP A 129 16.35 -18.97 -3.17
C ASP A 129 16.38 -18.65 -4.68
N SER A 130 17.55 -18.79 -5.29
CA SER A 130 17.70 -18.56 -6.73
C SER A 130 16.98 -19.65 -7.54
N PRO A 131 16.33 -19.32 -8.67
CA PRO A 131 16.24 -17.98 -9.26
C PRO A 131 15.23 -17.08 -8.53
N SER A 132 15.59 -15.81 -8.34
CA SER A 132 14.70 -14.79 -7.78
C SER A 132 14.97 -13.43 -8.43
N THR A 133 13.95 -12.58 -8.50
CA THR A 133 14.06 -11.22 -9.02
C THR A 133 13.89 -10.22 -7.89
N ARG A 134 14.84 -9.30 -7.74
CA ARG A 134 14.81 -8.22 -6.74
C ARG A 134 14.55 -6.87 -7.41
N ALA A 135 13.67 -6.07 -6.82
CA ALA A 135 13.46 -4.69 -7.23
C ALA A 135 13.46 -3.76 -6.02
N THR A 136 13.91 -2.52 -6.22
CA THR A 136 14.00 -1.51 -5.15
C THR A 136 13.27 -0.26 -5.58
N VAL A 137 12.53 0.34 -4.65
CA VAL A 137 11.84 1.62 -4.84
C VAL A 137 12.32 2.61 -3.78
N ARG A 138 12.51 3.87 -4.18
CA ARG A 138 12.92 4.96 -3.30
C ARG A 138 12.03 6.17 -3.52
N PHE A 139 11.75 6.90 -2.45
CA PHE A 139 10.88 8.08 -2.53
C PHE A 139 11.24 9.11 -1.45
N ASN A 140 11.47 10.35 -1.88
CA ASN A 140 11.65 11.48 -0.98
C ASN A 140 10.32 12.22 -0.86
N MET A 141 9.70 12.09 0.30
CA MET A 141 8.41 12.65 0.62
C MET A 141 8.59 13.96 1.37
N ASN A 142 8.04 15.05 0.82
CA ASN A 142 7.97 16.34 1.50
C ASN A 142 6.50 16.80 1.57
N ILE A 143 6.00 16.93 2.80
CA ILE A 143 4.64 17.36 3.09
C ILE A 143 4.66 18.76 3.67
N PHE A 144 3.98 19.67 2.98
CA PHE A 144 3.72 21.02 3.45
C PHE A 144 2.31 21.09 4.03
N VAL A 145 2.20 21.46 5.30
CA VAL A 145 0.91 21.79 5.90
C VAL A 145 0.69 23.29 5.74
N ILE A 146 -0.21 23.67 4.83
CA ILE A 146 -0.67 25.05 4.76
C ILE A 146 -1.61 25.25 5.95
N ARG A 147 -1.18 26.05 6.93
CA ARG A 147 -2.09 26.51 7.99
C ARG A 147 -3.09 27.47 7.36
N GLU A 148 -4.34 27.04 7.18
CA GLU A 148 -5.41 28.00 6.98
C GLU A 148 -5.48 28.89 8.22
N LYS A 149 -5.24 30.19 8.05
CA LYS A 149 -5.50 31.17 9.11
C LYS A 149 -6.99 31.10 9.42
N LYS A 150 -7.33 30.63 10.62
CA LYS A 150 -8.69 30.74 11.16
C LYS A 150 -9.08 32.22 11.06
N PRO A 151 -10.17 32.60 10.37
CA PRO A 151 -10.59 33.99 10.35
C PRO A 151 -10.85 34.41 11.79
N CYS A 152 -10.20 35.48 12.25
CA CYS A 152 -10.51 36.08 13.53
C CYS A 152 -12.01 36.38 13.55
N ALA A 153 -12.72 35.86 14.54
CA ALA A 153 -14.13 36.15 14.75
C ALA A 153 -14.29 37.68 14.73
N GLN A 154 -15.09 38.20 13.80
CA GLN A 154 -15.48 39.59 13.84
C GLN A 154 -16.33 39.76 15.11
N ASN A 155 -15.83 40.55 16.05
CA ASN A 155 -16.50 40.87 17.30
C ASN A 155 -17.93 41.34 16.99
N ALA A 156 -18.91 40.58 17.46
CA ALA A 156 -20.24 41.09 17.72
C ALA A 156 -20.09 42.24 18.72
N THR A 157 -20.14 43.47 18.23
CA THR A 157 -20.30 44.65 19.08
C THR A 157 -21.73 45.12 18.88
N ALA A 158 -22.51 44.98 19.94
CA ALA A 158 -23.90 45.40 20.05
C ALA A 158 -24.04 46.93 19.88
N ILE A 159 -25.18 47.37 19.33
CA ILE A 159 -25.86 48.57 19.82
C ILE A 159 -27.36 48.24 19.92
N SER A 160 -27.85 48.27 21.15
CA SER A 160 -29.25 48.37 21.54
C SER A 160 -29.73 49.81 21.44
N THR A 161 -30.88 50.05 20.79
CA THR A 161 -32.10 50.73 21.29
C THR A 161 -33.08 50.90 20.15
#